data_AF-A0A7C6YER2-F1
#
_entry.id   AF-A0A7C6YER2-F1
#
_cell.length_a   1.000
_cell.length_b   1.000
_cell.length_c   1.000
_cell.angle_alpha   90.00
_cell.angle_beta   90.00
_cell.angle_gamma   90.00
#
_symmetry.space_group_name_H-M   'P 1'
#
loop_
_entity.id
_entity.type
_entity.pdbx_description
1 polymer ?
#
loop_
_entity_poly.entity_id
_entity_poly.type
_entity_poly.pdbx_seq_one_letter_code
_entity_poly.pdbx_strand_id
1 'polypeptide(L)'
;MTTLVLLAAALGLVVLPGAAVCVAAGTRWRVAVAAGPALTLAIVAAGTAVTSATDSRWGPLAAAVATLAAILLAAAVGAAPRLAARRRARSAVPGDDGSRDAEPGVIGFRDDDEARDRRRYPNAADLVVALLSLVPAVQVTVATRGLTAIPQQWDAIFHGAATRFIAETGRAGPLDLGPVSQPANPTFYYPGGYHALATLLTGLPGGPPPGALDALSAVTGTVFVLGAAALTGRLCRSRVAAVVAAVVAASLWIFPYSVLGNGPVLPYAIGLAAIPGLMLLAEHLAARSPRSVPHALLLGSGVAGTWAVHPSVSLAVALPLVAAAVAGFV
;
A
#
# COMPACT_ATOMS: atom_id res chain seq x y z
N MET A 1 -5.36 1.53 -27.02
CA MET A 1 -4.17 2.22 -26.48
C MET A 1 -4.49 2.94 -25.18
N THR A 2 -5.56 3.74 -25.13
CA THR A 2 -6.04 4.49 -23.95
C THR A 2 -6.21 3.65 -22.67
N THR A 3 -6.88 2.50 -22.75
CA THR A 3 -7.13 1.59 -21.60
C THR A 3 -5.83 1.10 -20.95
N LEU A 4 -4.84 0.67 -21.74
CA LEU A 4 -3.58 0.16 -21.22
C LEU A 4 -2.77 1.26 -20.50
N VAL A 5 -2.77 2.47 -21.07
CA VAL A 5 -2.11 3.63 -20.44
C VAL A 5 -2.74 3.93 -19.09
N LEU A 6 -4.08 3.94 -19.02
CA LEU A 6 -4.80 4.24 -17.79
C LEU A 6 -4.60 3.16 -16.72
N LEU A 7 -4.62 1.87 -17.09
CA LEU A 7 -4.31 0.76 -16.18
C LEU A 7 -2.88 0.83 -15.66
N ALA A 8 -1.91 1.10 -16.54
CA ALA A 8 -0.51 1.24 -16.16
C ALA A 8 -0.30 2.44 -15.22
N ALA A 9 -0.96 3.56 -15.50
CA ALA A 9 -0.95 4.74 -14.65
C ALA A 9 -1.59 4.46 -13.29
N ALA A 10 -2.75 3.80 -13.24
CA ALA A 10 -3.42 3.42 -12.00
C ALA A 10 -2.55 2.46 -11.17
N LEU A 11 -1.95 1.45 -11.78
CA LEU A 11 -1.05 0.50 -11.10
C LEU A 11 0.19 1.21 -10.57
N GLY A 12 0.82 2.04 -11.40
CA GLY A 12 1.97 2.85 -11.02
C GLY A 12 1.65 3.79 -9.87
N LEU A 13 0.51 4.48 -9.94
CA LEU A 13 0.05 5.42 -8.94
C LEU A 13 -0.23 4.72 -7.61
N VAL A 14 -0.87 3.55 -7.61
CA VAL A 14 -1.18 2.78 -6.40
C VAL A 14 0.09 2.20 -5.76
N VAL A 15 1.00 1.64 -6.55
CA VAL A 15 2.13 0.85 -6.02
C VAL A 15 3.41 1.68 -5.81
N LEU A 16 3.81 2.50 -6.78
CA LEU A 16 5.16 3.07 -6.84
C LEU A 16 5.46 4.07 -5.71
N PRO A 17 4.57 5.03 -5.35
CA PRO A 17 4.87 6.01 -4.31
C PRO A 17 5.21 5.35 -2.97
N GLY A 18 4.34 4.47 -2.47
CA GLY A 18 4.58 3.75 -1.23
C GLY A 18 5.73 2.74 -1.33
N ALA A 19 5.90 2.06 -2.48
CA ALA A 19 7.04 1.17 -2.67
C ALA A 19 8.39 1.93 -2.60
N ALA A 20 8.46 3.14 -3.14
CA ALA A 20 9.64 4.00 -3.05
C ALA A 20 9.93 4.40 -1.59
N VAL A 21 8.90 4.72 -0.80
CA VAL A 21 9.02 4.98 0.64
C VAL A 21 9.56 3.75 1.39
N CYS A 22 9.04 2.56 1.10
CA CYS A 22 9.52 1.31 1.68
C CYS A 22 10.99 1.03 1.33
N VAL A 23 11.38 1.19 0.06
CA VAL A 23 12.77 1.04 -0.39
C VAL A 23 13.70 2.05 0.29
N ALA A 24 13.28 3.31 0.41
CA ALA A 24 14.04 4.37 1.09
C ALA A 24 14.29 4.04 2.58
N ALA A 25 13.33 3.41 3.25
CA ALA A 25 13.48 2.89 4.61
C ALA A 25 14.34 1.60 4.69
N GLY A 26 14.66 0.97 3.56
CA GLY A 26 15.52 -0.22 3.47
C GLY A 26 14.78 -1.56 3.49
N THR A 27 13.49 -1.59 3.15
CA THR A 27 12.78 -2.86 2.98
C THR A 27 13.23 -3.59 1.71
N ARG A 28 12.99 -4.90 1.63
CA ARG A 28 13.19 -5.67 0.39
C ARG A 28 12.11 -5.30 -0.66
N TRP A 29 12.42 -5.45 -1.94
CA TRP A 29 11.52 -5.06 -3.04
C TRP A 29 10.17 -5.76 -2.99
N ARG A 30 10.12 -7.04 -2.59
CA ARG A 30 8.86 -7.80 -2.46
C ARG A 30 7.93 -7.20 -1.40
N VAL A 31 8.51 -6.84 -0.26
CA VAL A 31 7.79 -6.15 0.83
C VAL A 31 7.36 -4.77 0.36
N ALA A 32 8.24 -4.04 -0.35
CA ALA A 32 7.93 -2.72 -0.89
C ALA A 32 6.77 -2.74 -1.89
N VAL A 33 6.75 -3.69 -2.83
CA VAL A 33 5.67 -3.84 -3.81
C VAL A 33 4.36 -4.24 -3.14
N ALA A 34 4.41 -5.16 -2.17
CA ALA A 34 3.21 -5.63 -1.49
C ALA A 34 2.61 -4.60 -0.51
N ALA A 35 3.45 -3.93 0.28
CA ALA A 35 3.01 -2.93 1.25
C ALA A 35 2.82 -1.54 0.64
N GLY A 36 3.45 -1.27 -0.52
CA GLY A 36 3.42 0.01 -1.22
C GLY A 36 2.02 0.61 -1.36
N PRO A 37 0.98 -0.14 -1.77
CA PRO A 37 -0.39 0.35 -1.85
C PRO A 37 -0.90 0.99 -0.55
N ALA A 38 -0.69 0.37 0.61
CA ALA A 38 -1.11 0.95 1.89
C ALA A 38 -0.37 2.26 2.20
N LEU A 39 0.93 2.31 1.87
CA LEU A 39 1.76 3.49 2.09
C LEU A 39 1.39 4.63 1.11
N THR A 40 1.03 4.31 -0.13
CA THR A 40 0.46 5.28 -1.07
C THR A 40 -0.83 5.87 -0.52
N LEU A 41 -1.72 5.06 0.05
CA LEU A 41 -2.95 5.57 0.70
C LEU A 41 -2.61 6.50 1.87
N ALA A 42 -1.56 6.21 2.64
CA ALA A 42 -1.08 7.08 3.71
C ALA A 42 -0.54 8.42 3.18
N ILE A 43 0.19 8.40 2.06
CA ILE A 43 0.68 9.61 1.39
C ILE A 43 -0.50 10.47 0.92
N VAL A 44 -1.51 9.86 0.30
CA VAL A 44 -2.72 10.57 -0.13
C VAL A 44 -3.45 11.15 1.08
N ALA A 45 -3.63 10.38 2.15
CA ALA A 45 -4.29 10.85 3.38
C ALA A 45 -3.59 12.06 3.99
N ALA A 46 -2.27 12.02 4.13
CA ALA A 46 -1.49 13.13 4.64
C ALA A 46 -1.54 14.33 3.68
N GLY A 47 -1.41 14.08 2.38
CA GLY A 47 -1.45 15.10 1.35
C GLY A 47 -2.79 15.85 1.32
N THR A 48 -3.92 15.14 1.34
CA THR A 48 -5.24 15.77 1.32
C THR A 48 -5.54 16.52 2.62
N ALA A 49 -5.09 16.00 3.77
CA ALA A 49 -5.20 16.70 5.04
C ALA A 49 -4.41 18.01 5.04
N VAL A 50 -3.17 18.00 4.53
CA VAL A 50 -2.33 19.21 4.41
C VAL A 50 -2.94 20.20 3.43
N THR A 51 -3.39 19.77 2.26
CA THR A 51 -4.01 20.69 1.28
C THR A 51 -5.31 21.29 1.82
N SER A 52 -6.11 20.50 2.54
CA SER A 52 -7.33 20.99 3.19
C SER A 52 -7.02 22.00 4.31
N ALA A 53 -6.04 21.72 5.16
CA ALA A 53 -5.64 22.61 6.25
C ALA A 53 -4.99 23.93 5.78
N THR A 54 -4.51 23.97 4.54
CA THR A 54 -3.84 25.15 3.94
C THR A 54 -4.67 25.81 2.84
N ASP A 55 -5.95 25.43 2.70
CA ASP A 55 -6.86 25.88 1.62
C ASP A 55 -6.25 25.75 0.21
N SER A 56 -5.37 24.78 0.04
CA SER A 56 -4.70 24.48 -1.23
C SER A 56 -5.47 23.43 -2.02
N ARG A 57 -5.35 23.46 -3.35
CA ARG A 57 -6.00 22.48 -4.22
C ARG A 57 -5.23 21.16 -4.20
N TRP A 58 -5.94 20.06 -3.96
CA TRP A 58 -5.44 18.71 -4.24
C TRP A 58 -5.30 18.48 -5.75
N GLY A 59 -4.22 17.82 -6.16
CA GLY A 59 -3.92 17.49 -7.55
C GLY A 59 -2.55 16.84 -7.73
N PRO A 60 -2.10 16.61 -8.98
CA PRO A 60 -0.85 15.88 -9.26
C PRO A 60 0.39 16.48 -8.62
N LEU A 61 0.51 17.81 -8.58
CA LEU A 61 1.63 18.49 -7.94
C LEU A 61 1.64 18.27 -6.42
N ALA A 62 0.50 18.43 -5.75
CA ALA A 62 0.37 18.20 -4.32
C ALA A 62 0.70 16.74 -3.96
N ALA A 63 0.22 15.78 -4.76
CA ALA A 63 0.53 14.36 -4.60
C ALA A 63 2.04 14.07 -4.79
N ALA A 64 2.69 14.70 -5.78
CA ALA A 64 4.12 14.56 -6.01
C ALA A 64 4.95 15.13 -4.85
N VAL A 65 4.58 16.30 -4.32
CA VAL A 65 5.22 16.93 -3.15
C VAL A 65 5.05 16.05 -1.91
N ALA A 66 3.85 15.55 -1.64
CA ALA A 66 3.58 14.64 -0.52
C ALA A 66 4.40 13.34 -0.63
N THR A 67 4.49 12.78 -1.85
CA THR A 67 5.30 11.58 -2.12
C THR A 67 6.79 11.84 -1.87
N LEU A 68 7.32 12.95 -2.40
CA LEU A 68 8.72 13.32 -2.20
C LEU A 68 9.05 13.53 -0.72
N ALA A 69 8.19 14.25 0.01
CA ALA A 69 8.35 14.46 1.44
C ALA A 69 8.36 13.14 2.22
N ALA A 70 7.46 12.20 1.89
CA ALA A 70 7.42 10.89 2.51
C ALA A 70 8.69 10.05 2.22
N ILE A 71 9.20 10.09 0.98
CA ILE A 71 10.45 9.40 0.60
C ILE A 71 11.64 9.98 1.38
N LEU A 72 11.76 11.31 1.46
CA LEU A 72 12.83 11.98 2.19
C LEU A 72 12.78 11.67 3.69
N LEU A 73 11.59 11.68 4.29
CA LEU A 73 11.40 11.32 5.69
C LEU A 73 11.80 9.86 5.96
N ALA A 74 11.37 8.92 5.10
CA ALA A 74 11.73 7.51 5.22
C ALA A 74 13.25 7.28 5.06
N ALA A 75 13.89 7.98 4.11
CA ALA A 75 15.34 7.93 3.92
C ALA A 75 16.10 8.46 5.15
N ALA A 76 15.65 9.59 5.72
CA ALA A 76 16.26 10.20 6.90
C ALA A 76 16.16 9.26 8.12
N VAL A 77 14.96 8.72 8.38
CA VAL A 77 14.70 7.78 9.48
C VAL A 77 15.46 6.47 9.28
N GLY A 78 15.52 5.95 8.05
CA GLY A 78 16.28 4.73 7.72
C GLY A 78 17.81 4.89 7.77
N ALA A 79 18.34 6.09 7.55
CA ALA A 79 19.77 6.39 7.61
C ALA A 79 20.27 6.64 9.04
N ALA A 80 19.44 7.20 9.92
CA ALA A 80 19.84 7.61 11.27
C ALA A 80 20.51 6.49 12.12
N PRO A 81 19.98 5.24 12.18
CA PRO A 81 20.62 4.16 12.93
C PRO A 81 21.98 3.76 12.36
N ARG A 82 22.11 3.77 11.02
CA ARG A 82 23.34 3.40 10.30
C ARG A 82 24.43 4.44 10.54
N LEU A 83 24.06 5.71 10.52
CA LEU A 83 24.97 6.83 10.78
C LEU A 83 25.41 6.86 12.25
N ALA A 84 24.49 6.61 13.19
CA ALA A 84 24.81 6.52 14.61
C ALA A 84 25.77 5.36 14.93
N ALA A 85 25.53 4.17 14.33
CA ALA A 85 26.43 3.03 14.47
C ALA A 85 27.83 3.31 13.89
N ARG A 86 27.90 3.93 12.70
CA ARG A 86 29.18 4.34 12.08
C ARG A 86 29.94 5.38 12.91
N ARG A 87 29.23 6.31 13.57
CA ARG A 87 29.85 7.29 14.47
C ARG A 87 30.41 6.62 15.72
N ARG A 88 29.65 5.74 16.37
CA ARG A 88 30.14 4.95 17.53
C ARG A 88 31.36 4.10 17.20
N ALA A 89 31.38 3.47 16.03
CA ALA A 89 32.52 2.68 15.57
C ALA A 89 33.77 3.53 15.26
N ARG A 90 33.60 4.80 14.85
CA ARG A 90 34.72 5.74 14.64
C ARG A 90 35.21 6.43 15.92
N SER A 91 34.33 6.58 16.91
CA SER A 91 34.67 7.12 18.23
C SER A 91 35.22 6.08 19.20
N ALA A 92 35.13 4.79 18.86
CA ALA A 92 35.87 3.74 19.56
C ALA A 92 37.36 3.96 19.30
N VAL A 93 38.09 4.40 20.33
CA VAL A 93 39.55 4.55 20.31
C VAL A 93 40.17 3.18 20.01
N PRO A 94 41.09 3.06 19.03
CA PRO A 94 41.89 1.86 18.87
C PRO A 94 42.88 1.77 20.04
N GLY A 95 42.51 1.03 21.10
CA GLY A 95 43.37 0.81 22.25
C GLY A 95 42.59 0.65 23.55
N ASP A 96 42.02 -0.53 23.76
CA ASP A 96 41.95 -1.17 25.08
C ASP A 96 41.65 -2.66 24.85
N ASP A 97 42.71 -3.40 24.60
CA ASP A 97 42.83 -4.84 24.60
C ASP A 97 42.68 -5.39 26.03
N GLY A 98 41.53 -5.12 26.63
CA GLY A 98 41.06 -5.78 27.85
C GLY A 98 40.34 -7.08 27.50
N SER A 99 41.06 -8.19 27.62
CA SER A 99 40.56 -9.57 27.58
C SER A 99 39.17 -9.71 28.22
N ARG A 100 38.17 -10.04 27.40
CA ARG A 100 36.90 -10.61 27.87
C ARG A 100 36.76 -12.01 27.30
N ASP A 101 36.76 -12.95 28.23
CA ASP A 101 36.63 -14.37 28.03
C ASP A 101 35.45 -14.69 27.11
N ALA A 102 35.74 -15.48 26.07
CA ALA A 102 34.75 -16.03 25.18
C ALA A 102 33.97 -17.11 25.93
N GLU A 103 32.77 -16.79 26.40
CA GLU A 103 31.77 -17.81 26.70
C GLU A 103 31.28 -18.45 25.39
N PRO A 104 31.45 -19.77 25.19
CA PRO A 104 30.86 -20.48 24.07
C PRO A 104 29.46 -20.96 24.48
N GLY A 105 28.39 -20.28 24.04
CA GLY A 105 27.07 -20.70 24.50
C GLY A 105 25.84 -19.93 24.03
N VAL A 106 25.75 -19.52 22.76
CA VAL A 106 24.43 -19.34 22.13
C VAL A 106 24.52 -19.83 20.70
N ILE A 107 23.82 -20.93 20.41
CA ILE A 107 23.53 -21.36 19.05
C ILE A 107 22.58 -20.30 18.47
N GLY A 108 23.16 -19.20 18.00
CA GLY A 108 22.42 -18.18 17.27
C GLY A 108 21.91 -18.84 16.00
N PHE A 109 20.59 -18.86 15.84
CA PHE A 109 19.92 -19.01 14.55
C PHE A 109 20.39 -17.87 13.63
N ARG A 110 21.59 -18.02 13.09
CA ARG A 110 22.29 -17.03 12.30
C ARG A 110 21.95 -17.27 10.83
N ASP A 111 20.96 -16.54 10.36
CA ASP A 111 20.86 -15.97 9.01
C ASP A 111 21.27 -16.83 7.79
N ASP A 112 20.96 -18.13 7.76
CA ASP A 112 21.02 -18.92 6.52
C ASP A 112 20.02 -18.43 5.44
N ASP A 113 19.01 -17.64 5.85
CA ASP A 113 18.06 -16.98 4.95
C ASP A 113 18.63 -15.77 4.20
N GLU A 114 19.65 -15.09 4.73
CA GLU A 114 20.25 -13.94 4.05
C GLU A 114 21.11 -14.36 2.85
N ALA A 115 21.64 -15.59 2.86
CA ALA A 115 22.44 -16.11 1.76
C ALA A 115 21.59 -16.58 0.55
N ARG A 116 20.39 -17.13 0.79
CA ARG A 116 19.51 -17.67 -0.28
C ARG A 116 18.71 -16.60 -1.04
N ASP A 117 18.45 -15.44 -0.44
CA ASP A 117 17.68 -14.35 -1.08
C ASP A 117 18.58 -13.31 -1.80
N ARG A 118 19.86 -13.65 -2.05
CA ARG A 118 20.84 -12.79 -2.74
C ARG A 118 20.55 -12.54 -4.23
N ARG A 119 19.55 -13.17 -4.83
CA ARG A 119 19.13 -12.82 -6.20
C ARG A 119 18.32 -11.53 -6.17
N ARG A 120 19.01 -10.43 -6.49
CA ARG A 120 18.44 -9.08 -6.70
C ARG A 120 17.40 -9.02 -7.83
N TYR A 121 17.26 -10.06 -8.64
CA TYR A 121 16.44 -10.08 -9.85
C TYR A 121 15.22 -10.98 -9.72
N PRO A 122 14.09 -10.61 -10.34
CA PRO A 122 12.90 -11.46 -10.38
C PRO A 122 13.21 -12.80 -11.07
N ASN A 123 12.65 -13.88 -10.52
CA ASN A 123 12.75 -15.22 -11.10
C ASN A 123 11.46 -15.62 -11.83
N ALA A 124 11.43 -16.80 -12.46
CA ALA A 124 10.26 -17.27 -13.21
C ALA A 124 8.98 -17.31 -12.38
N ALA A 125 9.03 -17.68 -11.10
CA ALA A 125 7.85 -17.67 -10.23
C ALA A 125 7.34 -16.25 -9.97
N ASP A 126 8.24 -15.25 -9.89
CA ASP A 126 7.85 -13.85 -9.72
C ASP A 126 7.16 -13.33 -10.98
N LEU A 127 7.64 -13.72 -12.15
CA LEU A 127 6.99 -13.41 -13.42
C LEU A 127 5.60 -14.05 -13.51
N VAL A 128 5.47 -15.32 -13.11
CA VAL A 128 4.17 -16.01 -13.07
C VAL A 128 3.20 -15.30 -12.12
N VAL A 129 3.64 -14.95 -10.91
CA VAL A 129 2.82 -14.17 -9.96
C VAL A 129 2.43 -12.82 -10.54
N ALA A 130 3.36 -12.11 -11.19
CA ALA A 130 3.06 -10.84 -11.84
C ALA A 130 2.00 -11.00 -12.95
N LEU A 131 2.13 -12.01 -13.81
CA LEU A 131 1.13 -12.30 -14.85
C LEU A 131 -0.24 -12.67 -14.26
N LEU A 132 -0.28 -13.54 -13.24
CA LEU A 132 -1.52 -13.91 -12.55
C LEU A 132 -2.19 -12.71 -11.87
N SER A 133 -1.41 -11.78 -11.35
CA SER A 133 -1.94 -10.54 -10.75
C SER A 133 -2.64 -9.62 -11.74
N LEU A 134 -2.46 -9.82 -13.05
CA LEU A 134 -3.17 -9.06 -14.08
C LEU A 134 -4.56 -9.62 -14.40
N VAL A 135 -4.89 -10.85 -13.95
CA VAL A 135 -6.19 -11.48 -14.22
C VAL A 135 -7.37 -10.61 -13.75
N PRO A 136 -7.38 -10.05 -12.52
CA PRO A 136 -8.47 -9.17 -12.10
C PRO A 136 -8.60 -7.92 -12.97
N ALA A 137 -7.49 -7.32 -13.39
CA ALA A 137 -7.51 -6.14 -14.25
C ALA A 137 -8.10 -6.46 -15.63
N VAL A 138 -7.79 -7.63 -16.20
CA VAL A 138 -8.40 -8.13 -17.44
C VAL A 138 -9.90 -8.33 -17.26
N GLN A 139 -10.32 -9.00 -16.19
CA GLN A 139 -11.74 -9.26 -15.93
C GLN A 139 -12.55 -7.97 -15.75
N VAL A 140 -12.04 -7.01 -14.97
CA VAL A 140 -12.70 -5.70 -14.80
C VAL A 140 -12.76 -4.94 -16.12
N THR A 141 -11.69 -4.97 -16.93
CA THR A 141 -11.68 -4.35 -18.26
C THR A 141 -12.75 -4.94 -19.17
N VAL A 142 -12.93 -6.26 -19.17
CA VAL A 142 -13.98 -6.93 -19.95
C VAL A 142 -15.37 -6.56 -19.41
N ALA A 143 -15.58 -6.65 -18.10
CA ALA A 143 -16.87 -6.37 -17.46
C ALA A 143 -17.34 -4.91 -17.68
N THR A 144 -16.39 -3.97 -17.70
CA THR A 144 -16.64 -2.52 -17.89
C THR A 144 -16.56 -2.08 -19.34
N ARG A 145 -16.48 -3.03 -20.30
CA ARG A 145 -16.39 -2.76 -21.74
C ARG A 145 -15.23 -1.83 -22.14
N GLY A 146 -14.07 -2.02 -21.49
CA GLY A 146 -12.89 -1.20 -21.74
C GLY A 146 -12.77 0.01 -20.79
N LEU A 147 -13.26 -0.11 -19.55
CA LEU A 147 -13.26 0.94 -18.52
C LEU A 147 -14.22 2.12 -18.84
N THR A 148 -15.30 1.84 -19.56
CA THR A 148 -16.26 2.87 -19.99
C THR A 148 -17.65 2.68 -19.39
N ALA A 149 -17.94 1.53 -18.79
CA ALA A 149 -19.26 1.21 -18.25
C ALA A 149 -19.27 1.31 -16.72
N ILE A 150 -20.13 2.17 -16.20
CA ILE A 150 -20.28 2.42 -14.77
C ILE A 150 -21.25 1.39 -14.18
N PRO A 151 -20.94 0.76 -13.03
CA PRO A 151 -21.95 0.10 -12.21
C PRO A 151 -23.06 1.11 -11.87
N GLN A 152 -24.32 0.79 -12.11
CA GLN A 152 -25.45 1.72 -11.88
C GLN A 152 -26.18 1.47 -10.55
N GLN A 153 -25.54 0.73 -9.64
CA GLN A 153 -26.16 0.31 -8.38
C GLN A 153 -25.46 0.96 -7.19
N TRP A 154 -26.24 1.24 -6.14
CA TRP A 154 -25.76 1.63 -4.81
C TRP A 154 -24.78 2.83 -4.85
N ASP A 155 -23.58 2.65 -4.31
CA ASP A 155 -22.60 3.71 -4.04
C ASP A 155 -21.87 4.22 -5.30
N ALA A 156 -22.06 3.61 -6.48
CA ALA A 156 -21.32 4.01 -7.68
C ALA A 156 -21.57 5.48 -8.07
N ILE A 157 -22.81 5.95 -7.93
CA ILE A 157 -23.17 7.35 -8.22
C ILE A 157 -22.40 8.28 -7.27
N PHE A 158 -22.33 7.93 -5.98
CA PHE A 158 -21.58 8.69 -5.00
C PHE A 158 -20.07 8.68 -5.32
N HIS A 159 -19.48 7.53 -5.68
CA HIS A 159 -18.07 7.45 -6.05
C HIS A 159 -17.74 8.32 -7.27
N GLY A 160 -18.59 8.31 -8.30
CA GLY A 160 -18.47 9.20 -9.46
C GLY A 160 -18.57 10.68 -9.07
N ALA A 161 -19.61 11.05 -8.32
CA ALA A 161 -19.86 12.43 -7.91
C ALA A 161 -18.76 12.99 -7.00
N ALA A 162 -18.30 12.23 -6.00
CA ALA A 162 -17.24 12.65 -5.10
C ALA A 162 -15.89 12.79 -5.82
N THR A 163 -15.57 11.88 -6.74
CA THR A 163 -14.35 11.99 -7.56
C THR A 163 -14.38 13.22 -8.45
N ARG A 164 -15.54 13.49 -9.09
CA ARG A 164 -15.74 14.68 -9.91
C ARG A 164 -15.64 15.96 -9.08
N PHE A 165 -16.29 16.01 -7.92
CA PHE A 165 -16.22 17.15 -7.01
C PHE A 165 -14.78 17.48 -6.60
N ILE A 166 -13.99 16.48 -6.21
CA ILE A 166 -12.58 16.69 -5.88
C ILE A 166 -11.81 17.19 -7.09
N ALA A 167 -12.05 16.62 -8.29
CA ALA A 167 -11.35 17.02 -9.51
C ALA A 167 -11.65 18.47 -9.92
N GLU A 168 -12.88 18.94 -9.76
CA GLU A 168 -13.30 20.30 -10.13
C GLU A 168 -12.88 21.35 -9.07
N THR A 169 -12.99 21.01 -7.79
CA THR A 169 -12.76 21.96 -6.69
C THR A 169 -11.36 21.91 -6.10
N GLY A 170 -10.67 20.76 -6.19
CA GLY A 170 -9.44 20.46 -5.45
C GLY A 170 -9.66 20.19 -3.96
N ARG A 171 -10.91 20.19 -3.47
CA ARG A 171 -11.24 19.97 -2.05
C ARG A 171 -11.34 18.46 -1.77
N ALA A 172 -10.34 17.91 -1.10
CA ALA A 172 -10.18 16.47 -0.87
C ALA A 172 -10.05 16.08 0.62
N GLY A 173 -10.25 17.03 1.54
CA GLY A 173 -10.16 16.78 2.97
C GLY A 173 -11.26 15.84 3.47
N PRO A 174 -11.07 15.19 4.62
CA PRO A 174 -12.05 14.23 5.16
C PRO A 174 -13.44 14.80 5.48
N LEU A 175 -13.55 16.14 5.58
CA LEU A 175 -14.81 16.86 5.82
C LEU A 175 -15.36 17.58 4.58
N ASP A 176 -14.64 17.52 3.45
CA ASP A 176 -14.97 18.31 2.25
C ASP A 176 -16.10 17.71 1.41
N LEU A 177 -16.47 16.44 1.62
CA LEU A 177 -17.45 15.73 0.79
C LEU A 177 -18.91 15.91 1.24
N GLY A 178 -19.16 16.75 2.26
CA GLY A 178 -20.50 17.13 2.71
C GLY A 178 -21.43 17.56 1.57
N PRO A 179 -21.03 18.52 0.69
CA PRO A 179 -21.85 18.97 -0.44
C PRO A 179 -22.26 17.87 -1.44
N VAL A 180 -21.55 16.74 -1.47
CA VAL A 180 -21.84 15.63 -2.39
C VAL A 180 -22.77 14.60 -1.75
N SER A 181 -22.63 14.32 -0.45
CA SER A 181 -23.37 13.27 0.24
C SER A 181 -24.49 13.81 1.13
N GLN A 182 -24.17 14.77 2.00
CA GLN A 182 -25.06 15.31 3.02
C GLN A 182 -24.90 16.84 3.11
N PRO A 183 -25.44 17.61 2.14
CA PRO A 183 -25.21 19.06 2.07
C PRO A 183 -25.68 19.85 3.29
N ALA A 184 -26.66 19.31 4.03
CA ALA A 184 -27.18 19.89 5.26
C ALA A 184 -26.36 19.55 6.52
N ASN A 185 -25.31 18.72 6.40
CA ASN A 185 -24.47 18.27 7.51
C ASN A 185 -23.06 18.89 7.39
N PRO A 186 -22.77 20.01 8.09
CA PRO A 186 -21.49 20.70 7.99
C PRO A 186 -20.33 19.92 8.62
N THR A 187 -20.63 18.91 9.44
CA THR A 187 -19.65 18.03 10.11
C THR A 187 -19.57 16.65 9.46
N PHE A 188 -20.09 16.49 8.24
CA PHE A 188 -20.08 15.22 7.54
C PHE A 188 -18.64 14.75 7.31
N TYR A 189 -18.29 13.60 7.89
CA TYR A 189 -17.01 12.94 7.69
C TYR A 189 -17.14 11.80 6.68
N TYR A 190 -16.21 11.74 5.73
CA TYR A 190 -16.05 10.60 4.83
C TYR A 190 -14.56 10.33 4.53
N PRO A 191 -14.09 9.07 4.62
CA PRO A 191 -12.72 8.69 4.28
C PRO A 191 -12.50 8.71 2.75
N GLY A 192 -12.32 9.91 2.19
CA GLY A 192 -12.26 10.18 0.74
C GLY A 192 -10.93 9.85 0.04
N GLY A 193 -10.02 9.10 0.68
CA GLY A 193 -8.69 8.83 0.15
C GLY A 193 -8.69 8.09 -1.20
N TYR A 194 -9.66 7.20 -1.41
CA TYR A 194 -9.82 6.49 -2.68
C TYR A 194 -10.16 7.45 -3.83
N HIS A 195 -11.09 8.37 -3.59
CA HIS A 195 -11.54 9.37 -4.56
C HIS A 195 -10.45 10.38 -4.84
N ALA A 196 -9.72 10.83 -3.81
CA ALA A 196 -8.57 11.70 -3.96
C ALA A 196 -7.47 11.04 -4.82
N LEU A 197 -7.20 9.75 -4.62
CA LEU A 197 -6.29 8.98 -5.47
C LEU A 197 -6.82 8.90 -6.92
N ALA A 198 -8.11 8.63 -7.11
CA ALA A 198 -8.76 8.55 -8.43
C ALA A 198 -8.63 9.85 -9.23
N THR A 199 -8.71 11.02 -8.58
CA THR A 199 -8.58 12.32 -9.25
C THR A 199 -7.23 12.53 -9.92
N LEU A 200 -6.18 11.82 -9.49
CA LEU A 200 -4.85 11.94 -10.10
C LEU A 200 -4.79 11.28 -11.50
N LEU A 201 -5.81 10.49 -11.86
CA LEU A 201 -5.94 9.86 -13.17
C LEU A 201 -6.83 10.66 -14.13
N THR A 202 -7.63 11.63 -13.64
CA THR A 202 -8.70 12.25 -14.46
C THR A 202 -8.19 13.14 -15.58
N GLY A 203 -6.94 13.62 -15.49
CA GLY A 203 -6.27 14.36 -16.56
C GLY A 203 -5.69 13.50 -17.68
N LEU A 204 -5.72 12.17 -17.54
CA LEU A 204 -5.20 11.25 -18.56
C LEU A 204 -6.26 10.92 -19.62
N PRO A 205 -5.85 10.49 -20.83
CA PRO A 205 -6.79 9.97 -21.83
C PRO A 205 -7.63 8.82 -21.25
N GLY A 206 -8.96 8.94 -21.33
CA GLY A 206 -9.91 7.99 -20.74
C GLY A 206 -10.02 8.07 -19.21
N GLY A 207 -9.33 9.02 -18.58
CA GLY A 207 -9.29 9.23 -17.14
C GLY A 207 -10.52 9.87 -16.48
N PRO A 208 -11.32 10.74 -17.14
CA PRO A 208 -12.54 11.25 -16.51
C PRO A 208 -13.43 10.10 -16.02
N PRO A 209 -14.16 10.26 -14.89
CA PRO A 209 -15.10 9.22 -14.45
C PRO A 209 -16.06 8.85 -15.60
N PRO A 210 -16.23 7.54 -15.91
CA PRO A 210 -15.91 6.38 -15.07
C PRO A 210 -14.49 5.82 -15.13
N GLY A 211 -13.69 6.15 -16.15
CA GLY A 211 -12.49 5.39 -16.46
C GLY A 211 -11.44 5.36 -15.34
N ALA A 212 -11.25 6.45 -14.59
CA ALA A 212 -10.37 6.44 -13.41
C ALA A 212 -10.82 5.47 -12.31
N LEU A 213 -12.13 5.38 -12.05
CA LEU A 213 -12.68 4.50 -11.02
C LEU A 213 -12.60 3.03 -11.44
N ASP A 214 -12.92 2.75 -12.70
CA ASP A 214 -12.79 1.39 -13.25
C ASP A 214 -11.33 0.94 -13.28
N ALA A 215 -10.39 1.83 -13.64
CA ALA A 215 -8.96 1.54 -13.63
C ALA A 215 -8.44 1.21 -12.22
N LEU A 216 -8.84 1.97 -11.20
CA LEU A 216 -8.48 1.68 -9.81
C LEU A 216 -9.13 0.40 -9.31
N SER A 217 -10.38 0.13 -9.72
CA SER A 217 -11.08 -1.14 -9.42
C SER A 217 -10.35 -2.34 -10.01
N ALA A 218 -9.86 -2.23 -11.25
CA ALA A 218 -9.04 -3.24 -11.90
C ALA A 218 -7.75 -3.52 -11.12
N VAL A 219 -7.03 -2.46 -10.74
CA VAL A 219 -5.74 -2.54 -10.01
C VAL A 219 -5.91 -3.05 -8.58
N THR A 220 -7.08 -2.84 -7.96
CA THR A 220 -7.38 -3.34 -6.61
C THR A 220 -7.21 -4.85 -6.52
N GLY A 221 -7.68 -5.59 -7.52
CA GLY A 221 -7.45 -7.04 -7.60
C GLY A 221 -5.99 -7.41 -7.76
N THR A 222 -5.24 -6.66 -8.60
CA THR A 222 -3.80 -6.85 -8.78
C THR A 222 -3.03 -6.70 -7.46
N VAL A 223 -3.34 -5.65 -6.69
CA VAL A 223 -2.73 -5.41 -5.37
C VAL A 223 -2.96 -6.59 -4.43
N PHE A 224 -4.18 -7.10 -4.37
CA PHE A 224 -4.51 -8.24 -3.51
C PHE A 224 -3.74 -9.51 -3.90
N VAL A 225 -3.72 -9.85 -5.20
CA VAL A 225 -3.01 -11.05 -5.70
C VAL A 225 -1.52 -10.96 -5.40
N LEU A 226 -0.89 -9.80 -5.65
CA LEU A 226 0.53 -9.58 -5.34
C LEU A 226 0.81 -9.70 -3.84
N GLY A 227 -0.01 -9.06 -3.01
CA GLY A 227 0.12 -9.09 -1.57
C GLY A 227 -0.05 -10.51 -0.99
N ALA A 228 -1.10 -11.22 -1.40
CA ALA A 228 -1.38 -12.59 -0.95
C ALA A 228 -0.25 -13.55 -1.35
N ALA A 229 0.20 -13.49 -2.61
CA ALA A 229 1.31 -14.31 -3.08
C ALA A 229 2.62 -14.04 -2.32
N ALA A 230 2.94 -12.75 -2.09
CA ALA A 230 4.14 -12.36 -1.36
C ALA A 230 4.09 -12.81 0.10
N LEU A 231 2.95 -12.63 0.77
CA LEU A 231 2.73 -13.05 2.15
C LEU A 231 2.82 -14.57 2.29
N THR A 232 2.05 -15.33 1.51
CA THR A 232 2.05 -16.80 1.57
C THR A 232 3.42 -17.37 1.20
N GLY A 233 4.05 -16.82 0.16
CA GLY A 233 5.41 -17.23 -0.23
C GLY A 233 6.43 -17.01 0.89
N ARG A 234 6.28 -15.93 1.66
CA ARG A 234 7.11 -15.61 2.82
C ARG A 234 6.85 -16.56 3.99
N LEU A 235 5.59 -16.73 4.39
CA LEU A 235 5.19 -17.58 5.52
C LEU A 235 5.52 -19.06 5.29
N CYS A 236 5.27 -19.57 4.08
CA CYS A 236 5.57 -20.94 3.70
C CYS A 236 7.01 -21.15 3.22
N ARG A 237 7.80 -20.06 3.09
CA ARG A 237 9.17 -20.07 2.55
C ARG A 237 9.28 -20.81 1.21
N SER A 238 8.25 -20.70 0.38
CA SER A 238 8.08 -21.49 -0.84
C SER A 238 7.57 -20.64 -2.00
N ARG A 239 8.30 -20.68 -3.11
CA ARG A 239 7.89 -20.01 -4.36
C ARG A 239 6.67 -20.67 -4.99
N VAL A 240 6.54 -21.99 -4.83
CA VAL A 240 5.36 -22.72 -5.29
C VAL A 240 4.13 -22.27 -4.50
N ALA A 241 4.26 -22.10 -3.18
CA ALA A 241 3.17 -21.58 -2.36
C ALA A 241 2.75 -20.16 -2.77
N ALA A 242 3.72 -19.30 -3.15
CA ALA A 242 3.42 -17.97 -3.70
C ALA A 242 2.61 -18.04 -5.00
N VAL A 243 3.00 -18.91 -5.93
CA VAL A 243 2.28 -19.11 -7.20
C VAL A 243 0.88 -19.68 -6.95
N VAL A 244 0.74 -20.70 -6.09
CA VAL A 244 -0.55 -21.27 -5.72
C VAL A 244 -1.46 -20.21 -5.10
N ALA A 245 -0.94 -19.40 -4.18
CA ALA A 245 -1.70 -18.29 -3.59
C ALA A 245 -2.13 -17.27 -4.65
N ALA A 246 -1.28 -16.96 -5.63
CA ALA A 246 -1.65 -16.07 -6.73
C ALA A 246 -2.79 -16.64 -7.59
N VAL A 247 -2.73 -17.94 -7.93
CA VAL A 247 -3.79 -18.64 -8.68
C VAL A 247 -5.10 -18.60 -7.91
N VAL A 248 -5.08 -18.96 -6.63
CA VAL A 248 -6.27 -18.95 -5.78
C VAL A 248 -6.84 -17.54 -5.67
N ALA A 249 -6.01 -16.55 -5.28
CA ALA A 249 -6.44 -15.16 -5.12
C ALA A 249 -7.02 -14.56 -6.42
N ALA A 250 -6.46 -14.88 -7.59
CA ALA A 250 -6.96 -14.41 -8.87
C ALA A 250 -8.28 -15.07 -9.30
N SER A 251 -8.58 -16.26 -8.78
CA SER A 251 -9.73 -17.10 -9.18
C SER A 251 -10.95 -16.96 -8.27
N LEU A 252 -10.82 -16.35 -7.09
CA LEU A 252 -11.92 -16.22 -6.14
C LEU A 252 -12.96 -15.19 -6.64
N TRP A 253 -14.23 -15.59 -6.67
CA TRP A 253 -15.33 -14.67 -6.99
C TRP A 253 -15.58 -13.63 -5.88
N ILE A 254 -15.45 -14.05 -4.62
CA ILE A 254 -15.84 -13.22 -3.47
C ILE A 254 -15.02 -11.93 -3.38
N PHE A 255 -13.72 -12.00 -3.66
CA PHE A 255 -12.84 -10.85 -3.72
C PHE A 255 -11.88 -11.00 -4.92
N PRO A 256 -11.73 -9.97 -5.77
CA PRO A 256 -12.32 -8.62 -5.62
C PRO A 256 -13.72 -8.48 -6.23
N TYR A 257 -14.18 -9.41 -7.08
CA TYR A 257 -15.27 -9.16 -8.03
C TYR A 257 -16.62 -8.89 -7.37
N SER A 258 -17.01 -9.69 -6.37
CA SER A 258 -18.28 -9.46 -5.66
C SER A 258 -18.30 -8.11 -4.94
N VAL A 259 -17.19 -7.69 -4.31
CA VAL A 259 -17.11 -6.39 -3.60
C VAL A 259 -17.14 -5.20 -4.57
N LEU A 260 -16.55 -5.35 -5.76
CA LEU A 260 -16.58 -4.33 -6.81
C LEU A 260 -17.95 -4.24 -7.51
N GLY A 261 -18.63 -5.37 -7.69
CA GLY A 261 -19.91 -5.45 -8.42
C GLY A 261 -21.16 -5.26 -7.56
N ASN A 262 -21.17 -5.81 -6.33
CA ASN A 262 -22.31 -5.75 -5.42
C ASN A 262 -22.09 -4.65 -4.38
N GLY A 263 -22.72 -3.49 -4.57
CA GLY A 263 -22.61 -2.35 -3.64
C GLY A 263 -21.38 -1.47 -3.86
N PRO A 264 -20.84 -1.38 -5.10
CA PRO A 264 -19.46 -0.98 -5.46
C PRO A 264 -18.67 -0.34 -4.32
N VAL A 265 -18.21 -1.17 -3.37
CA VAL A 265 -17.61 -0.67 -2.11
C VAL A 265 -16.12 -0.38 -2.36
N LEU A 266 -15.83 0.48 -3.33
CA LEU A 266 -14.50 0.61 -3.94
C LEU A 266 -13.41 1.01 -2.92
N PRO A 267 -13.64 1.98 -2.01
CA PRO A 267 -12.66 2.35 -0.99
C PRO A 267 -12.38 1.22 0.01
N TYR A 268 -13.41 0.44 0.37
CA TYR A 268 -13.24 -0.75 1.20
C TYR A 268 -12.43 -1.82 0.48
N ALA A 269 -12.70 -2.05 -0.81
CA ALA A 269 -12.02 -3.05 -1.62
C ALA A 269 -10.51 -2.80 -1.72
N ILE A 270 -10.07 -1.56 -1.98
CA ILE A 270 -8.63 -1.24 -2.02
C ILE A 270 -7.97 -1.40 -0.64
N GLY A 271 -8.70 -1.07 0.42
CA GLY A 271 -8.24 -1.27 1.79
C GLY A 271 -8.01 -2.76 2.08
N LEU A 272 -8.99 -3.61 1.78
CA LEU A 272 -8.87 -5.06 1.90
C LEU A 272 -7.70 -5.60 1.07
N ALA A 273 -7.54 -5.12 -0.17
CA ALA A 273 -6.45 -5.55 -1.04
C ALA A 273 -5.07 -5.28 -0.45
N ALA A 274 -4.93 -4.22 0.35
CA ALA A 274 -3.67 -3.83 0.97
C ALA A 274 -3.33 -4.64 2.24
N ILE A 275 -4.29 -5.36 2.84
CA ILE A 275 -4.08 -6.12 4.09
C ILE A 275 -2.92 -7.13 3.99
N PRO A 276 -2.82 -8.00 2.95
CA PRO A 276 -1.73 -8.96 2.89
C PRO A 276 -0.34 -8.30 2.84
N GLY A 277 -0.25 -7.13 2.21
CA GLY A 277 0.98 -6.33 2.18
C GLY A 277 1.38 -5.78 3.55
N LEU A 278 0.40 -5.29 4.33
CA LEU A 278 0.61 -4.83 5.70
C LEU A 278 1.01 -5.99 6.63
N MET A 279 0.38 -7.16 6.48
CA MET A 279 0.77 -8.36 7.23
C MET A 279 2.19 -8.80 6.89
N LEU A 280 2.59 -8.72 5.62
CA LEU A 280 3.96 -9.02 5.21
C LEU A 280 4.97 -8.02 5.80
N LEU A 281 4.61 -6.72 5.85
CA LEU A 281 5.45 -5.71 6.48
C LEU A 281 5.58 -5.94 7.99
N ALA A 282 4.51 -6.37 8.66
CA ALA A 282 4.53 -6.71 10.08
C ALA A 282 5.39 -7.94 10.38
N GLU A 283 5.26 -9.01 9.59
CA GLU A 283 6.15 -10.19 9.68
C GLU A 283 7.61 -9.78 9.48
N HIS A 284 7.86 -8.90 8.50
CA HIS A 284 9.20 -8.40 8.21
C HIS A 284 9.80 -7.59 9.37
N LEU A 285 8.98 -6.78 10.05
CA LEU A 285 9.37 -6.04 11.25
C LEU A 285 9.69 -7.01 12.40
N ALA A 286 8.83 -7.99 12.67
CA ALA A 286 9.03 -8.99 13.72
C ALA A 286 10.33 -9.77 13.51
N ALA A 287 10.62 -10.20 12.27
CA ALA A 287 11.81 -10.96 11.93
C ALA A 287 13.15 -10.20 12.10
N ARG A 288 13.14 -8.86 12.08
CA ARG A 288 14.36 -8.02 12.14
C ARG A 288 14.67 -7.43 13.51
N SER A 289 13.89 -7.80 14.52
CA SER A 289 13.74 -7.14 15.82
C SER A 289 12.64 -6.07 15.80
N PRO A 290 11.67 -6.13 16.74
CA PRO A 290 10.58 -5.16 16.84
C PRO A 290 11.03 -3.73 17.16
N ARG A 291 12.32 -3.52 17.44
CA ARG A 291 12.92 -2.19 17.67
C ARG A 291 13.25 -1.42 16.39
N SER A 292 12.91 -1.92 15.20
CA SER A 292 13.16 -1.20 13.95
C SER A 292 12.16 -0.04 13.76
N VAL A 293 12.47 1.10 14.36
CA VAL A 293 11.68 2.35 14.27
C VAL A 293 11.23 2.69 12.83
N PRO A 294 12.09 2.61 11.78
CA PRO A 294 11.64 2.90 10.42
C PRO A 294 10.51 1.97 9.95
N HIS A 295 10.61 0.67 10.20
CA HIS A 295 9.62 -0.32 9.76
C HIS A 295 8.33 -0.25 10.60
N ALA A 296 8.44 0.07 11.89
CA ALA A 296 7.29 0.33 12.75
C ALA A 296 6.51 1.58 12.27
N LEU A 297 7.22 2.65 11.91
CA LEU A 297 6.61 3.86 11.33
C LEU A 297 5.97 3.57 9.97
N LEU A 298 6.58 2.75 9.12
CA LEU A 298 5.95 2.31 7.87
C LEU A 298 4.66 1.54 8.13
N LEU A 299 4.68 0.59 9.06
CA LEU A 299 3.51 -0.22 9.39
C LEU A 299 2.38 0.66 9.94
N GLY A 300 2.67 1.52 10.92
CA GLY A 300 1.71 2.47 11.46
C GLY A 300 1.15 3.43 10.41
N SER A 301 2.01 3.95 9.53
CA SER A 301 1.59 4.81 8.41
C SER A 301 0.68 4.05 7.44
N GLY A 302 1.00 2.81 7.09
CA GLY A 302 0.16 1.98 6.23
C GLY A 302 -1.20 1.65 6.83
N VAL A 303 -1.26 1.39 8.15
CA VAL A 303 -2.54 1.21 8.88
C VAL A 303 -3.35 2.51 8.91
N ALA A 304 -2.71 3.66 9.07
CA ALA A 304 -3.36 4.97 8.94
C ALA A 304 -3.83 5.23 7.50
N GLY A 305 -3.07 4.78 6.50
CA GLY A 305 -3.46 4.86 5.09
C GLY A 305 -4.74 4.08 4.78
N THR A 306 -4.91 2.89 5.34
CA THR A 306 -6.16 2.13 5.17
C THR A 306 -7.35 2.81 5.87
N TRP A 307 -7.12 3.62 6.91
CA TRP A 307 -8.19 4.35 7.60
C TRP A 307 -8.79 5.41 6.68
N ALA A 308 -7.94 6.05 5.89
CA ALA A 308 -8.30 7.09 4.94
C ALA A 308 -9.14 6.59 3.76
N VAL A 309 -9.28 5.28 3.57
CA VAL A 309 -10.22 4.68 2.61
C VAL A 309 -11.37 3.97 3.31
N HIS A 310 -11.11 3.29 4.44
CA HIS A 310 -12.16 2.62 5.20
C HIS A 310 -11.69 2.24 6.63
N PRO A 311 -12.21 2.86 7.70
CA PRO A 311 -11.78 2.60 9.08
C PRO A 311 -11.85 1.13 9.53
N SER A 312 -12.83 0.35 9.05
CA SER A 312 -12.93 -1.07 9.41
C SER A 312 -11.74 -1.90 8.91
N VAL A 313 -11.09 -1.49 7.81
CA VAL A 313 -9.90 -2.18 7.28
C VAL A 313 -8.72 -1.96 8.22
N SER A 314 -8.52 -0.74 8.71
CA SER A 314 -7.48 -0.47 9.72
C SER A 314 -7.67 -1.31 10.97
N LEU A 315 -8.92 -1.45 11.44
CA LEU A 315 -9.24 -2.31 12.57
C LEU A 315 -8.93 -3.79 12.25
N ALA A 316 -9.32 -4.27 11.07
CA ALA A 316 -9.04 -5.63 10.62
C ALA A 316 -7.54 -5.95 10.54
N VAL A 317 -6.71 -4.95 10.24
CA VAL A 317 -5.24 -5.05 10.29
C VAL A 317 -4.72 -4.96 11.71
N ALA A 318 -5.21 -4.00 12.51
CA ALA A 318 -4.70 -3.75 13.85
C ALA A 318 -4.97 -4.90 14.81
N LEU A 319 -6.16 -5.52 14.76
CA LEU A 319 -6.55 -6.61 15.66
C LEU A 319 -5.54 -7.78 15.70
N PRO A 320 -5.16 -8.42 14.57
CA PRO A 320 -4.18 -9.49 14.59
C PRO A 320 -2.78 -8.99 15.01
N LEU A 321 -2.41 -7.75 14.70
CA LEU A 321 -1.12 -7.18 15.13
C LEU A 321 -1.05 -6.97 16.63
N VAL A 322 -2.11 -6.44 17.23
CA VAL A 322 -2.23 -6.28 18.69
C VAL A 322 -2.24 -7.65 19.36
N ALA A 323 -3.01 -8.61 18.84
CA ALA A 323 -3.03 -9.97 19.37
C ALA A 323 -1.63 -10.62 19.32
N ALA A 324 -0.91 -10.46 18.21
CA ALA A 324 0.45 -10.98 18.07
C ALA A 324 1.44 -10.31 19.04
N ALA A 325 1.35 -8.99 19.22
CA ALA A 325 2.18 -8.26 20.18
C ALA A 325 1.90 -8.68 21.63
N VAL A 326 0.62 -8.83 22.01
CA VAL A 326 0.22 -9.28 23.35
C VAL A 326 0.69 -10.71 23.62
N ALA A 327 0.66 -11.58 22.61
CA ALA A 327 1.15 -12.95 22.71
C ALA A 327 2.69 -13.08 22.65
N GLY A 328 3.43 -11.98 22.50
CA GLY A 328 4.90 -11.95 22.47
C GLY A 328 5.52 -12.39 21.14
N PHE A 329 4.74 -12.41 20.05
CA PHE A 329 5.24 -12.71 18.70
C PHE A 329 5.79 -11.47 17.97
N VAL A 330 5.48 -10.27 18.46
CA VAL A 330 5.93 -8.98 17.92
C VAL A 330 6.37 -8.08 19.06
#